data_AF-A0A975HXR9-F1
#
_entry.id   AF-A0A975HXR9-F1
#
_cell.length_a   1.000
_cell.length_b   1.000
_cell.length_c   1.000
_cell.angle_alpha   90.00
_cell.angle_beta   90.00
_cell.angle_gamma   90.00
#
_symmetry.space_group_name_H-M   'P 1'
#
loop_
_entity.id
_entity.type
_entity.pdbx_description
1 polymer ?
#
loop_
_entity_poly.entity_id
_entity_poly.type
_entity_poly.pdbx_seq_one_letter_code
_entity_poly.pdbx_strand_id
1 'polypeptide(L)'
;MFQPTIPIGEPELMRASAYQRYLDELHAEPGGISTRISQLSPSLRADLLRFGHDGGASEVVEVMAACVRHAKRVTIHLQCGDRVVPLTVFAQERLVHCPVPMEELIGKHLLDLRVMHVEPALLRPPGDEQAALVGAEHMHHALAPLLWEMAMRGLRRELLPEIAGPAVYRVAPSLDASALPASGAVMAAIQRLARQSASLRELAEWPGMDRERATRLLNALYLQSGLIVSRSHPDAVRDGWF
;
A
#
# COMPACT_ATOMS: atom_id res chain seq x y z
N MET A 1 14.89 41.47 -3.49
CA MET A 1 14.28 40.47 -2.58
C MET A 1 13.02 39.96 -3.26
N PHE A 2 13.02 38.73 -3.75
CA PHE A 2 11.80 38.12 -4.30
C PHE A 2 10.98 37.60 -3.13
N GLN A 3 9.78 38.16 -2.93
CA GLN A 3 8.79 37.55 -2.05
C GLN A 3 8.30 36.26 -2.72
N PRO A 4 8.30 35.11 -2.03
CA PRO A 4 7.73 33.89 -2.57
C PRO A 4 6.22 34.08 -2.75
N THR A 5 5.72 33.89 -3.97
CA THR A 5 4.28 33.83 -4.30
C THR A 5 3.65 32.47 -4.00
N ILE A 6 4.17 31.76 -3.00
CA ILE A 6 3.62 30.47 -2.58
C ILE A 6 2.70 30.75 -1.39
N PRO A 7 1.43 30.29 -1.41
CA PRO A 7 0.56 30.35 -0.24
C PRO A 7 1.27 29.70 0.95
N ILE A 8 1.30 30.41 2.08
CA ILE A 8 1.81 29.90 3.35
C ILE A 8 0.97 28.66 3.72
N GLY A 9 1.57 27.48 3.72
CA GLY A 9 0.92 26.24 4.19
C GLY A 9 1.18 24.99 3.36
N GLU A 10 1.65 25.11 2.12
CA GLU A 10 2.05 23.93 1.34
C GLU A 10 3.52 23.58 1.60
N PRO A 11 3.85 22.34 2.01
CA PRO A 11 5.23 21.90 2.10
C PRO A 11 5.85 21.97 0.70
N GLU A 12 7.04 22.57 0.58
CA GLU A 12 7.75 22.67 -0.69
C GLU A 12 8.22 21.27 -1.11
N LEU A 13 7.36 20.54 -1.81
CA LEU A 13 7.67 19.21 -2.31
C LEU A 13 8.69 19.30 -3.45
N MET A 14 9.70 18.45 -3.39
CA MET A 14 10.72 18.37 -4.43
C MET A 14 10.10 17.92 -5.77
N ARG A 15 10.57 18.50 -6.88
CA ARG A 15 10.22 18.02 -8.22
C ARG A 15 10.75 16.60 -8.43
N ALA A 16 9.94 15.73 -9.03
CA ALA A 16 10.29 14.34 -9.33
C ALA A 16 11.60 14.22 -10.13
N SER A 17 11.84 15.13 -11.08
CA SER A 17 13.09 15.17 -11.87
C SER A 17 14.32 15.61 -11.07
N ALA A 18 14.15 16.43 -10.03
CA ALA A 18 15.24 16.78 -9.13
C ALA A 18 15.53 15.60 -8.17
N TYR A 19 14.49 14.96 -7.67
CA TYR A 19 14.61 13.80 -6.79
C TYR A 19 15.23 12.59 -7.52
N GLN A 20 14.86 12.34 -8.78
CA GLN A 20 15.48 11.28 -9.58
C GLN A 20 16.99 11.51 -9.75
N ARG A 21 17.41 12.75 -10.07
CA ARG A 21 18.85 13.08 -10.16
C ARG A 21 19.57 12.85 -8.84
N TYR A 22 18.95 13.23 -7.72
CA TYR A 22 19.48 12.93 -6.39
C TYR A 22 19.66 11.42 -6.16
N LEU A 23 18.68 10.60 -6.55
CA LEU A 23 18.80 9.15 -6.46
C LEU A 23 19.89 8.60 -7.38
N ASP A 24 20.01 9.11 -8.61
CA ASP A 24 21.04 8.67 -9.57
C ASP A 24 22.45 8.98 -9.05
N GLU A 25 22.65 10.16 -8.45
CA GLU A 25 23.90 10.54 -7.76
C GLU A 25 24.20 9.58 -6.60
N LEU A 26 23.20 9.24 -5.79
CA LEU A 26 23.29 8.27 -4.70
C LEU A 26 23.57 6.83 -5.16
N HIS A 27 23.10 6.43 -6.35
CA HIS A 27 23.44 5.14 -6.97
C HIS A 27 24.89 5.13 -7.47
N ALA A 28 25.37 6.26 -7.99
CA ALA A 28 26.73 6.40 -8.51
C ALA A 28 27.79 6.39 -7.40
N GLU A 29 27.44 6.78 -6.17
CA GLU A 29 28.33 6.67 -5.02
C GLU A 29 28.51 5.20 -4.56
N PRO A 30 29.75 4.73 -4.34
CA PRO A 30 30.00 3.39 -3.83
C PRO A 30 29.37 3.23 -2.42
N GLY A 31 28.22 2.55 -2.35
CA GLY A 31 27.49 2.26 -1.11
C GLY A 31 26.31 3.17 -0.79
N GLY A 32 25.99 4.19 -1.61
CA GLY A 32 25.02 5.23 -1.27
C GLY A 32 23.58 4.73 -1.02
N ILE A 33 23.05 3.87 -1.87
CA ILE A 33 21.68 3.31 -1.68
C ILE A 33 21.68 2.02 -0.89
N SER A 34 22.76 1.26 -1.00
CA SER A 34 22.98 0.09 -0.16
C SER A 34 22.92 0.46 1.32
N THR A 35 23.46 1.61 1.74
CA THR A 35 23.48 2.01 3.16
C THR A 35 22.10 2.36 3.73
N ARG A 36 21.21 3.04 3.00
CA ARG A 36 19.85 3.39 3.52
C ARG A 36 18.85 2.26 3.42
N ILE A 37 18.86 1.49 2.33
CA ILE A 37 18.09 0.24 2.25
C ILE A 37 18.62 -0.79 3.27
N SER A 38 19.90 -0.75 3.63
CA SER A 38 20.47 -1.55 4.74
C SER A 38 20.04 -1.09 6.13
N GLN A 39 19.48 0.12 6.28
CA GLN A 39 18.86 0.54 7.54
C GLN A 39 17.44 -0.06 7.71
N LEU A 40 16.83 -0.57 6.64
CA LEU A 40 15.64 -1.41 6.74
C LEU A 40 16.04 -2.77 7.30
N SER A 41 15.10 -3.45 7.99
CA SER A 41 15.37 -4.81 8.45
C SER A 41 15.64 -5.73 7.26
N PRO A 42 16.55 -6.73 7.38
CA PRO A 42 16.90 -7.62 6.27
C PRO A 42 15.69 -8.32 5.63
N SER A 43 14.66 -8.62 6.42
CA SER A 43 13.39 -9.19 5.97
C SER A 43 12.59 -8.25 5.08
N LEU A 44 12.41 -6.99 5.49
CA LEU A 44 11.70 -5.97 4.71
C LEU A 44 12.48 -5.61 3.44
N ARG A 45 13.80 -5.51 3.55
CA ARG A 45 14.67 -5.29 2.38
C ARG A 45 14.54 -6.43 1.37
N ALA A 46 14.59 -7.68 1.81
CA ALA A 46 14.45 -8.83 0.93
C ALA A 46 13.08 -8.85 0.23
N ASP A 47 12.05 -8.38 0.93
CA ASP A 47 10.71 -8.22 0.40
C ASP A 47 10.66 -7.14 -0.68
N LEU A 48 11.15 -5.93 -0.38
CA LEU A 48 11.21 -4.81 -1.32
C LEU A 48 12.08 -5.08 -2.56
N LEU A 49 13.20 -5.80 -2.39
CA LEU A 49 14.09 -6.17 -3.50
C LEU A 49 13.47 -7.18 -4.46
N ARG A 50 12.47 -7.97 -4.03
CA ARG A 50 11.69 -8.82 -4.94
C ARG A 50 10.82 -7.99 -5.88
N PHE A 51 10.48 -6.77 -5.49
CA PHE A 51 9.58 -5.88 -6.23
C PHE A 51 10.35 -5.02 -7.25
N GLY A 52 11.58 -4.62 -6.92
CA GLY A 52 12.37 -3.65 -7.68
C GLY A 52 13.02 -4.13 -8.99
N HIS A 53 12.67 -5.32 -9.52
CA HIS A 53 13.19 -5.74 -10.84
C HIS A 53 12.40 -5.16 -12.02
N ASP A 54 11.16 -4.70 -11.81
CA ASP A 54 10.30 -4.20 -12.92
C ASP A 54 9.96 -2.69 -12.85
N GLY A 55 10.34 -1.97 -11.78
CA GLY A 55 10.34 -0.50 -11.69
C GLY A 55 9.00 0.19 -12.00
N GLY A 56 7.89 -0.54 -11.87
CA GLY A 56 6.58 -0.18 -12.38
C GLY A 56 5.68 0.46 -11.31
N ALA A 57 4.72 1.29 -11.75
CA ALA A 57 3.74 1.94 -10.88
C ALA A 57 2.80 0.95 -10.11
N SER A 58 2.84 -0.36 -10.43
CA SER A 58 2.12 -1.44 -9.72
C SER A 58 2.67 -1.74 -8.32
N GLU A 59 3.84 -1.18 -7.97
CA GLU A 59 4.57 -1.49 -6.73
C GLU A 59 3.96 -0.88 -5.46
N VAL A 60 3.15 0.19 -5.55
CA VAL A 60 2.69 0.92 -4.34
C VAL A 60 1.92 0.01 -3.39
N VAL A 61 0.94 -0.75 -3.89
CA VAL A 61 0.12 -1.66 -3.05
C VAL A 61 0.97 -2.74 -2.39
N GLU A 62 1.99 -3.23 -3.12
CA GLU A 62 2.88 -4.29 -2.68
C GLU A 62 3.88 -3.80 -1.63
N VAL A 63 4.46 -2.62 -1.83
CA VAL A 63 5.28 -1.94 -0.82
C VAL A 63 4.44 -1.69 0.44
N MET A 64 3.21 -1.19 0.31
CA MET A 64 2.33 -0.99 1.45
C MET A 64 2.02 -2.30 2.18
N ALA A 65 1.76 -3.39 1.44
CA ALA A 65 1.55 -4.73 2.01
C ALA A 65 2.76 -5.22 2.81
N ALA A 66 3.97 -5.05 2.26
CA ALA A 66 5.22 -5.35 2.92
C ALA A 66 5.37 -4.58 4.24
N CYS A 67 5.08 -3.28 4.23
CA CYS A 67 5.18 -2.42 5.41
C CYS A 67 4.23 -2.88 6.54
N VAL A 68 2.97 -3.18 6.18
CA VAL A 68 1.97 -3.70 7.13
C VAL A 68 2.40 -5.05 7.70
N ARG A 69 2.80 -5.99 6.83
CA ARG A 69 3.24 -7.34 7.22
C ARG A 69 4.46 -7.32 8.14
N HIS A 70 5.40 -6.42 7.90
CA HIS A 70 6.60 -6.28 8.72
C HIS A 70 6.42 -5.39 9.95
N ALA A 71 5.27 -4.73 10.10
CA ALA A 71 4.95 -3.83 11.20
C ALA A 71 6.05 -2.78 11.44
N LYS A 72 6.66 -2.27 10.36
CA LYS A 72 7.74 -1.28 10.39
C LYS A 72 7.22 0.11 10.05
N ARG A 73 7.81 1.11 10.69
CA ARG A 73 7.61 2.51 10.34
C ARG A 73 8.54 2.86 9.18
N VAL A 74 7.98 3.28 8.04
CA VAL A 74 8.76 3.62 6.84
C VAL A 74 8.26 4.90 6.20
N THR A 75 9.12 5.57 5.45
CA THR A 75 8.73 6.65 4.53
C THR A 75 8.86 6.15 3.10
N ILE A 76 7.76 6.21 2.35
CA ILE A 76 7.67 5.85 0.94
C ILE A 76 7.61 7.16 0.15
N HIS A 77 8.61 7.40 -0.68
CA HIS A 77 8.66 8.55 -1.56
C HIS A 77 7.89 8.22 -2.84
N LEU A 78 6.71 8.81 -2.97
CA LEU A 78 5.82 8.59 -4.11
C LEU A 78 5.96 9.73 -5.11
N GLN A 79 6.21 9.42 -6.37
CA GLN A 79 5.97 10.38 -7.44
C GLN A 79 4.45 10.54 -7.61
N CYS A 80 3.98 11.79 -7.49
CA CYS A 80 2.62 12.23 -7.74
C CYS A 80 2.69 13.36 -8.76
N GLY A 81 2.37 13.07 -10.02
CA GLY A 81 2.63 14.02 -11.12
C GLY A 81 4.10 14.44 -11.22
N ASP A 82 4.37 15.74 -11.06
CA ASP A 82 5.71 16.34 -11.14
C ASP A 82 6.41 16.49 -9.78
N ARG A 83 5.77 16.07 -8.68
CA ARG A 83 6.27 16.22 -7.30
C ARG A 83 6.51 14.87 -6.64
N VAL A 84 7.33 14.89 -5.59
CA VAL A 84 7.55 13.74 -4.70
C VAL A 84 6.85 13.98 -3.37
N VAL A 85 5.94 13.08 -3.02
CA VAL A 85 5.18 13.07 -1.77
C VAL A 85 5.80 12.01 -0.84
N PRO A 86 6.40 12.40 0.30
CA PRO A 86 6.81 11.44 1.32
C PRO A 86 5.60 10.97 2.13
N LEU A 87 5.20 9.72 1.92
CA LEU A 87 4.14 9.05 2.66
C LEU A 87 4.76 8.21 3.79
N THR A 88 4.60 8.63 5.04
CA THR A 88 5.14 7.87 6.18
C THR A 88 4.09 6.94 6.75
N VAL A 89 4.35 5.64 6.74
CA VAL A 89 3.45 4.60 7.22
C VAL A 89 3.82 4.21 8.66
N PHE A 90 2.85 4.31 9.56
CA PHE A 90 2.93 3.87 10.95
C PHE A 90 2.06 2.62 11.12
N ALA A 91 2.59 1.48 10.66
CA ALA A 91 1.80 0.25 10.51
C ALA A 91 1.21 -0.28 11.83
N GLN A 92 1.92 -0.15 12.94
CA GLN A 92 1.45 -0.63 14.26
C GLN A 92 0.32 0.26 14.79
N GLU A 93 0.48 1.57 14.62
CA GLU A 93 -0.47 2.60 15.04
C GLU A 93 -1.66 2.73 14.09
N ARG A 94 -1.63 2.04 12.94
CA ARG A 94 -2.63 2.11 11.86
C ARG A 94 -2.83 3.52 11.34
N LEU A 95 -1.74 4.28 11.27
CA LEU A 95 -1.73 5.66 10.79
C LEU A 95 -0.83 5.80 9.57
N VAL A 96 -1.08 6.86 8.82
CA VAL A 96 -0.22 7.35 7.76
C VAL A 96 -0.08 8.85 7.90
N HIS A 97 1.13 9.38 7.72
CA HIS A 97 1.37 10.80 7.59
C HIS A 97 1.55 11.15 6.11
N CYS A 98 0.77 12.12 5.62
CA CYS A 98 0.82 12.59 4.25
C CYS A 98 0.86 14.14 4.23
N PRO A 99 1.86 14.76 3.59
CA PRO A 99 1.96 16.21 3.51
C PRO A 99 1.00 16.84 2.49
N VAL A 100 0.27 16.04 1.71
CA VAL A 100 -0.76 16.48 0.77
C VAL A 100 -2.13 15.99 1.23
N PRO A 101 -3.23 16.70 0.93
CA PRO A 101 -4.56 16.24 1.26
C PRO A 101 -4.86 14.85 0.69
N MET A 102 -5.49 14.00 1.49
CA MET A 102 -5.78 12.62 1.07
C MET A 102 -6.74 12.57 -0.12
N GLU A 103 -7.67 13.52 -0.23
CA GLU A 103 -8.56 13.65 -1.38
C GLU A 103 -7.79 13.96 -2.67
N GLU A 104 -6.69 14.69 -2.59
CA GLU A 104 -5.83 14.98 -3.73
C GLU A 104 -5.04 13.74 -4.14
N LEU A 105 -4.40 13.07 -3.18
CA LEU A 105 -3.61 11.86 -3.41
C LEU A 105 -4.48 10.75 -4.03
N ILE A 106 -5.63 10.45 -3.42
CA ILE A 106 -6.52 9.36 -3.85
C ILE A 106 -7.40 9.78 -5.05
N GLY A 107 -7.85 11.03 -5.08
CA GLY A 107 -8.80 11.51 -6.09
C GLY A 107 -8.15 11.80 -7.44
N LYS A 108 -6.93 12.37 -7.43
CA LYS A 108 -6.26 12.80 -8.67
C LYS A 108 -5.10 11.89 -9.06
N HIS A 109 -4.31 11.44 -8.08
CA HIS A 109 -3.01 10.81 -8.33
C HIS A 109 -2.98 9.29 -8.17
N LEU A 110 -4.02 8.66 -7.64
CA LEU A 110 -3.98 7.23 -7.30
C LEU A 110 -3.51 6.30 -8.44
N LEU A 111 -3.85 6.65 -9.68
CA LEU A 111 -3.50 5.89 -10.88
C LEU A 111 -2.16 6.30 -11.51
N ASP A 112 -1.50 7.33 -10.99
CA ASP A 112 -0.17 7.81 -11.44
C ASP A 112 0.92 7.63 -10.38
N LEU A 113 0.58 7.15 -9.18
CA LEU A 113 1.52 6.93 -8.10
C LEU A 113 2.62 5.95 -8.51
N ARG A 114 3.87 6.38 -8.37
CA ARG A 114 5.05 5.53 -8.54
C ARG A 114 5.92 5.58 -7.30
N VAL A 115 6.37 4.42 -6.82
CA VAL A 115 7.36 4.36 -5.75
C VAL A 115 8.71 4.77 -6.33
N MET A 116 9.31 5.81 -5.77
CA MET A 116 10.64 6.29 -6.15
C MET A 116 11.71 5.73 -5.21
N HIS A 117 11.43 5.71 -3.91
CA HIS A 117 12.39 5.31 -2.88
C HIS A 117 11.67 4.95 -1.57
N VAL A 118 12.23 4.02 -0.79
CA VAL A 118 11.70 3.63 0.53
C VAL A 118 12.83 3.66 1.56
N GLU A 119 12.60 4.31 2.69
CA GLU A 119 13.57 4.42 3.78
C GLU A 119 12.91 4.31 5.17
N PRO A 120 13.66 4.06 6.25
CA PRO A 120 13.12 4.10 7.60
C PRO A 120 12.44 5.44 7.92
N ALA A 121 11.34 5.41 8.66
CA ALA A 121 10.67 6.63 9.07
C ALA A 121 11.53 7.42 10.08
N LEU A 122 11.78 8.69 9.76
CA LEU A 122 12.32 9.67 10.72
C LEU A 122 11.21 10.24 11.60
N LEU A 123 10.02 10.46 11.02
CA LEU A 123 8.86 10.92 11.76
C LEU A 123 8.41 9.87 12.79
N ARG A 124 7.86 10.37 13.89
CA ARG A 124 7.25 9.58 14.96
C ARG A 124 5.72 9.70 14.90
N PRO A 125 4.98 8.67 15.31
CA PRO A 125 3.54 8.74 15.36
C PRO A 125 3.06 9.71 16.45
N PRO A 126 1.80 10.17 16.39
CA PRO A 126 1.19 10.95 17.45
C PRO A 126 1.28 10.24 18.81
N GLY A 127 1.67 10.98 19.86
CA GLY A 127 1.82 10.45 21.22
C GLY A 127 3.21 9.86 21.55
N ASP A 128 4.17 9.90 20.63
CA ASP A 128 5.56 9.50 20.88
C ASP A 128 6.28 10.52 21.79
N GLU A 129 7.21 10.04 22.61
CA GLU A 129 7.98 10.88 23.56
C GLU A 129 8.81 11.96 22.83
N GLN A 130 9.24 11.67 21.61
CA GLN A 130 10.01 12.59 20.77
C GLN A 130 9.08 13.51 19.98
N ALA A 131 8.31 14.36 20.68
CA ALA A 131 7.28 15.23 20.09
C ALA A 131 7.78 16.11 18.92
N ALA A 132 9.06 16.51 18.92
CA ALA A 132 9.67 17.29 17.84
C ALA A 132 9.75 16.55 16.49
N LEU A 133 9.65 15.22 16.49
CA LEU A 133 9.62 14.37 15.30
C LEU A 133 8.21 13.95 14.91
N VAL A 134 7.18 14.41 15.63
CA VAL A 134 5.78 14.15 15.29
C VAL A 134 5.32 15.21 14.29
N GLY A 135 4.79 14.75 13.14
CA GLY A 135 4.25 15.65 12.12
C GLY A 135 3.00 16.40 12.58
N ALA A 136 2.51 17.34 11.78
CA ALA A 136 1.28 18.07 12.11
C ALA A 136 0.07 17.11 12.20
N GLU A 137 -0.81 17.33 13.18
CA GLU A 137 -1.94 16.43 13.44
C GLU A 137 -2.86 16.25 12.22
N HIS A 138 -3.16 17.33 11.50
CA HIS A 138 -4.01 17.31 10.31
C HIS A 138 -3.40 16.57 9.10
N MET A 139 -2.10 16.24 9.14
CA MET A 139 -1.41 15.44 8.12
C MET A 139 -1.44 13.95 8.44
N HIS A 140 -1.99 13.56 9.60
CA HIS A 140 -2.15 12.17 9.98
C HIS A 140 -3.55 11.66 9.60
N HIS A 141 -3.59 10.49 8.97
CA HIS A 141 -4.81 9.85 8.50
C HIS A 141 -4.83 8.38 8.90
N ALA A 142 -6.03 7.80 8.96
CA ALA A 142 -6.18 6.37 9.17
C ALA A 142 -5.59 5.59 7.98
N LEU A 143 -4.79 4.56 8.27
CA LEU A 143 -4.14 3.74 7.26
C LEU A 143 -5.14 2.85 6.51
N ALA A 144 -6.14 2.31 7.21
CA ALA A 144 -7.09 1.35 6.66
C ALA A 144 -7.88 1.86 5.43
N PRO A 145 -8.49 3.07 5.44
CA PRO A 145 -9.15 3.62 4.26
C PRO A 145 -8.20 3.79 3.06
N LEU A 146 -6.97 4.25 3.29
CA LEU A 146 -5.99 4.42 2.21
C LEU A 146 -5.64 3.08 1.54
N LEU A 147 -5.37 2.04 2.35
CA LEU A 147 -5.08 0.70 1.84
C LEU A 147 -6.24 0.12 1.03
N TRP A 148 -7.47 0.38 1.48
CA TRP A 148 -8.66 -0.04 0.76
C TRP A 148 -8.75 0.63 -0.61
N GLU A 149 -8.64 1.96 -0.68
CA GLU A 149 -8.71 2.70 -1.93
C GLU A 149 -7.59 2.29 -2.88
N MET A 150 -6.36 2.11 -2.38
CA MET A 150 -5.22 1.63 -3.16
C MET A 150 -5.44 0.24 -3.76
N ALA A 151 -6.00 -0.72 -3.00
CA ALA A 151 -6.29 -2.04 -3.53
C ALA A 151 -7.47 -2.05 -4.51
N MET A 152 -8.54 -1.33 -4.19
CA MET A 152 -9.76 -1.34 -4.99
C MET A 152 -9.68 -0.49 -6.26
N ARG A 153 -8.89 0.58 -6.28
CA ARG A 153 -8.82 1.53 -7.40
C ARG A 153 -7.42 1.74 -7.95
N GLY A 154 -6.36 1.27 -7.28
CA GLY A 154 -4.98 1.46 -7.73
C GLY A 154 -4.60 0.63 -8.96
N LEU A 155 -3.33 0.71 -9.37
CA LEU A 155 -2.86 0.10 -10.61
C LEU A 155 -2.67 -1.41 -10.57
N ARG A 156 -2.51 -2.00 -9.37
CA ARG A 156 -2.28 -3.44 -9.24
C ARG A 156 -3.51 -4.24 -9.70
N ARG A 157 -3.32 -5.08 -10.72
CA ARG A 157 -4.35 -5.99 -11.27
C ARG A 157 -4.17 -7.45 -10.86
N GLU A 158 -3.08 -7.75 -10.17
CA GLU A 158 -2.71 -9.11 -9.75
C GLU A 158 -2.87 -9.27 -8.24
N LEU A 159 -3.03 -10.52 -7.78
CA LEU A 159 -3.00 -10.82 -6.35
C LEU A 159 -1.65 -10.43 -5.76
N LEU A 160 -1.64 -9.95 -4.52
CA LEU A 160 -0.41 -9.79 -3.76
C LEU A 160 0.32 -11.15 -3.66
N PRO A 161 1.66 -11.20 -3.77
CA PRO A 161 2.39 -12.47 -3.86
C PRO A 161 2.11 -13.44 -2.72
N GLU A 162 1.82 -12.91 -1.52
CA GLU A 162 1.53 -13.67 -0.30
C GLU A 162 0.22 -14.44 -0.38
N ILE A 163 -0.73 -13.93 -1.16
CA ILE A 163 -2.05 -14.53 -1.36
C ILE A 163 -2.21 -15.10 -2.76
N ALA A 164 -1.22 -14.94 -3.63
CA ALA A 164 -1.21 -15.52 -4.96
C ALA A 164 -0.99 -17.05 -4.94
N GLY A 165 -1.35 -17.67 -6.06
CA GLY A 165 -1.31 -19.11 -6.29
C GLY A 165 -2.63 -19.82 -5.97
N PRO A 166 -2.65 -21.16 -6.08
CA PRO A 166 -3.84 -21.95 -5.82
C PRO A 166 -4.23 -21.87 -4.33
N ALA A 167 -5.38 -21.27 -4.05
CA ALA A 167 -5.92 -21.07 -2.71
C ALA A 167 -7.43 -20.85 -2.76
N VAL A 168 -8.09 -21.16 -1.65
CA VAL A 168 -9.44 -20.67 -1.36
C VAL A 168 -9.38 -19.59 -0.28
N TYR A 169 -10.28 -18.64 -0.39
CA TYR A 169 -10.31 -17.43 0.40
C TYR A 169 -11.60 -17.38 1.22
N ARG A 170 -11.50 -16.87 2.44
CA ARG A 170 -12.65 -16.63 3.32
C ARG A 170 -12.43 -15.32 4.07
N VAL A 171 -13.51 -14.60 4.39
CA VAL A 171 -13.43 -13.45 5.30
C VAL A 171 -13.20 -13.94 6.73
N ALA A 172 -12.25 -13.30 7.43
CA ALA A 172 -11.96 -13.57 8.83
C ALA A 172 -13.14 -13.16 9.72
N PRO A 173 -13.51 -13.95 10.75
CA PRO A 173 -14.65 -13.63 11.63
C PRO A 173 -14.48 -12.32 12.41
N SER A 174 -13.24 -11.86 12.63
CA SER A 174 -12.90 -10.63 13.33
C SER A 174 -13.02 -9.37 12.46
N LEU A 175 -13.27 -9.50 11.16
CA LEU A 175 -13.42 -8.35 10.27
C LEU A 175 -14.79 -7.71 10.48
N ASP A 176 -14.81 -6.45 10.90
CA ASP A 176 -16.02 -5.65 10.87
C ASP A 176 -16.33 -5.21 9.43
N ALA A 177 -17.17 -5.99 8.76
CA ALA A 177 -17.59 -5.71 7.39
C ALA A 177 -18.36 -4.38 7.26
N SER A 178 -18.98 -3.88 8.34
CA SER A 178 -19.76 -2.63 8.30
C SER A 178 -18.88 -1.37 8.24
N ALA A 179 -17.64 -1.47 8.72
CA ALA A 179 -16.65 -0.41 8.67
C ALA A 179 -15.94 -0.29 7.31
N LEU A 180 -16.15 -1.25 6.40
CA LEU A 180 -15.54 -1.23 5.07
C LEU A 180 -16.34 -0.32 4.13
N PRO A 181 -15.68 0.51 3.29
CA PRO A 181 -16.34 1.30 2.27
C PRO A 181 -16.67 0.43 1.04
N ALA A 182 -17.41 -0.66 1.28
CA ALA A 182 -17.89 -1.59 0.27
C ALA A 182 -19.40 -1.42 0.07
N SER A 183 -19.86 -1.58 -1.17
CA SER A 183 -21.29 -1.51 -1.51
C SER A 183 -21.62 -2.47 -2.65
N GLY A 184 -22.92 -2.68 -2.89
CA GLY A 184 -23.42 -3.50 -3.99
C GLY A 184 -22.82 -4.91 -4.05
N ALA A 185 -22.35 -5.31 -5.23
CA ALA A 185 -21.76 -6.63 -5.47
C ALA A 185 -20.54 -6.93 -4.59
N VAL A 186 -19.72 -5.90 -4.28
CA VAL A 186 -18.54 -6.07 -3.42
C VAL A 186 -18.96 -6.43 -1.99
N MET A 187 -19.93 -5.71 -1.42
CA MET A 187 -20.46 -6.03 -0.09
C MET A 187 -21.14 -7.40 -0.06
N ALA A 188 -21.92 -7.75 -1.10
CA ALA A 188 -22.54 -9.06 -1.21
C ALA A 188 -21.48 -10.19 -1.26
N ALA A 189 -20.38 -9.97 -1.98
CA ALA A 189 -19.25 -10.90 -2.03
C ALA A 189 -18.59 -11.07 -0.65
N ILE A 190 -18.34 -9.98 0.08
CA ILE A 190 -17.79 -10.03 1.45
C ILE A 190 -18.70 -10.84 2.38
N GLN A 191 -20.00 -10.57 2.37
CA GLN A 191 -20.97 -11.29 3.20
C GLN A 191 -21.09 -12.78 2.83
N ARG A 192 -20.88 -13.12 1.56
CA ARG A 192 -20.83 -14.52 1.10
C ARG A 192 -19.53 -15.18 1.55
N LEU A 193 -18.39 -14.52 1.36
CA LEU A 193 -17.07 -14.97 1.84
C LEU A 193 -16.99 -15.14 3.36
N ALA A 194 -17.79 -14.41 4.13
CA ALA A 194 -17.86 -14.60 5.59
C ALA A 194 -18.48 -15.95 5.97
N ARG A 195 -19.37 -16.48 5.11
CA ARG A 195 -20.13 -17.72 5.33
C ARG A 195 -19.46 -18.93 4.69
N GLN A 196 -18.81 -18.77 3.54
CA GLN A 196 -18.18 -19.86 2.80
C GLN A 196 -16.84 -19.44 2.20
N SER A 197 -15.90 -20.38 2.10
CA SER A 197 -14.68 -20.18 1.33
C SER A 197 -14.96 -20.32 -0.17
N ALA A 198 -14.18 -19.63 -1.00
CA ALA A 198 -14.24 -19.80 -2.45
C ALA A 198 -12.90 -19.43 -3.12
N SER A 199 -12.62 -20.01 -4.29
CA SER A 199 -11.41 -19.71 -5.06
C SER A 199 -11.55 -18.41 -5.86
N LEU A 200 -10.45 -17.85 -6.36
CA LEU A 200 -10.50 -16.63 -7.19
C LEU A 200 -11.39 -16.83 -8.43
N ARG A 201 -11.35 -18.04 -9.03
CA ARG A 201 -12.18 -18.39 -10.19
C ARG A 201 -13.67 -18.32 -9.84
N GLU A 202 -14.06 -18.93 -8.72
CA GLU A 202 -15.45 -18.93 -8.26
C GLU A 202 -15.92 -17.52 -7.89
N LEU A 203 -15.08 -16.72 -7.22
CA LEU A 203 -15.40 -15.32 -6.88
C LEU A 203 -15.67 -14.49 -8.14
N ALA A 204 -14.89 -14.71 -9.20
CA ALA A 204 -15.03 -13.98 -10.46
C ALA A 204 -16.34 -14.28 -11.19
N GLU A 205 -16.99 -15.41 -10.89
CA GLU A 205 -18.28 -15.82 -11.47
C GLU A 205 -19.49 -15.32 -10.69
N TRP A 206 -19.28 -14.68 -9.53
CA TRP A 206 -20.40 -14.18 -8.72
C TRP A 206 -21.10 -12.97 -9.37
N PRO A 207 -22.40 -12.75 -9.08
CA PRO A 207 -23.14 -11.64 -9.66
C PRO A 207 -22.47 -10.28 -9.41
N GLY A 208 -22.17 -9.56 -10.50
CA GLY A 208 -21.50 -8.25 -10.43
C GLY A 208 -20.04 -8.32 -10.04
N MET A 209 -19.40 -9.48 -10.12
CA MET A 209 -17.96 -9.66 -10.00
C MET A 209 -17.36 -10.01 -11.36
N ASP A 210 -16.05 -9.85 -11.44
CA ASP A 210 -15.20 -10.30 -12.53
C ASP A 210 -13.82 -10.61 -11.93
N ARG A 211 -12.88 -11.12 -12.75
CA ARG A 211 -11.56 -11.50 -12.26
C ARG A 211 -10.80 -10.33 -11.63
N GLU A 212 -10.88 -9.15 -12.23
CA GLU A 212 -10.17 -7.96 -11.74
C GLU A 212 -10.76 -7.50 -10.40
N ARG A 213 -12.08 -7.34 -10.32
CA ARG A 213 -12.79 -6.95 -9.10
C ARG A 213 -12.61 -7.96 -7.97
N ALA A 214 -12.63 -9.25 -8.28
CA ALA A 214 -12.35 -10.31 -7.31
C ALA A 214 -10.91 -10.22 -6.79
N THR A 215 -9.94 -10.00 -7.67
CA THR A 215 -8.52 -9.84 -7.32
C THR A 215 -8.31 -8.63 -6.40
N ARG A 216 -8.89 -7.48 -6.77
CA ARG A 216 -8.85 -6.24 -5.99
C ARG A 216 -9.49 -6.41 -4.62
N LEU A 217 -10.64 -7.07 -4.54
CA LEU A 217 -11.32 -7.37 -3.30
C LEU A 217 -10.45 -8.24 -2.38
N LEU A 218 -9.83 -9.31 -2.91
CA LEU A 218 -8.96 -10.18 -2.10
C LEU A 218 -7.73 -9.42 -1.58
N ASN A 219 -7.09 -8.59 -2.41
CA ASN A 219 -6.00 -7.73 -1.96
C ASN A 219 -6.46 -6.77 -0.85
N ALA A 220 -7.62 -6.12 -1.04
CA ALA A 220 -8.17 -5.19 -0.05
C ALA A 220 -8.45 -5.90 1.28
N LEU A 221 -9.10 -7.06 1.26
CA LEU A 221 -9.37 -7.85 2.47
C LEU A 221 -8.09 -8.32 3.16
N TYR A 222 -7.06 -8.72 2.40
CA TYR A 222 -5.76 -9.10 2.95
C TYR A 222 -5.10 -7.93 3.69
N LEU A 223 -5.10 -6.74 3.09
CA LEU A 223 -4.52 -5.53 3.70
C LEU A 223 -5.26 -5.08 4.98
N GLN A 224 -6.56 -5.40 5.10
CA GLN A 224 -7.33 -5.18 6.33
C GLN A 224 -7.11 -6.26 7.40
N SER A 225 -6.20 -7.21 7.19
CA SER A 225 -6.06 -8.43 8.02
C SER A 225 -7.38 -9.22 8.13
N GLY A 226 -8.25 -9.08 7.13
CA GLY A 226 -9.61 -9.62 7.08
C GLY A 226 -9.76 -10.87 6.22
N LEU A 227 -8.65 -11.45 5.75
CA LEU A 227 -8.65 -12.57 4.81
C LEU A 227 -7.97 -13.80 5.40
N ILE A 228 -8.68 -14.92 5.36
CA ILE A 228 -8.13 -16.26 5.61
C ILE A 228 -7.80 -16.88 4.26
N VAL A 229 -6.56 -17.37 4.11
CA VAL A 229 -6.06 -18.02 2.90
C VAL A 229 -5.78 -19.49 3.20
N SER A 230 -6.45 -20.40 2.51
CA SER A 230 -6.28 -21.84 2.68
C SER A 230 -5.74 -22.49 1.41
N ARG A 231 -4.51 -23.02 1.47
CA ARG A 231 -3.80 -23.65 0.34
C ARG A 231 -3.94 -25.17 0.29
N SER A 232 -4.23 -25.80 1.42
CA SER A 232 -4.41 -27.27 1.56
C SER A 232 -5.84 -27.74 1.32
N HIS A 233 -6.76 -26.83 0.97
CA HIS A 233 -8.14 -27.18 0.68
C HIS A 233 -8.22 -28.02 -0.61
N PRO A 234 -9.07 -29.06 -0.70
CA PRO A 234 -9.22 -29.86 -1.91
C PRO A 234 -9.48 -29.03 -3.17
N ASP A 235 -10.27 -27.96 -3.03
CA ASP A 235 -10.56 -27.03 -4.15
C ASP A 235 -9.37 -26.13 -4.51
N ALA A 236 -8.48 -25.81 -3.56
CA ALA A 236 -7.22 -25.13 -3.85
C ALA A 236 -6.26 -26.03 -4.63
N VAL A 237 -6.24 -27.33 -4.30
CA VAL A 237 -5.44 -28.32 -5.03
C VAL A 237 -5.98 -28.48 -6.45
N ARG A 238 -7.30 -28.50 -6.67
CA ARG A 238 -7.89 -28.60 -8.02
C ARG A 238 -7.54 -27.44 -8.96
N ASP A 239 -7.42 -26.22 -8.44
CA ASP A 239 -7.03 -25.04 -9.22
C ASP A 239 -5.53 -25.03 -9.61
N GLY A 240 -4.70 -25.92 -9.05
CA GLY A 240 -3.26 -26.00 -9.33
C GLY A 240 -2.84 -27.01 -10.41
N TRP A 241 -3.78 -27.75 -11.00
CA TRP A 241 -3.49 -28.82 -11.99
C TRP A 241 -3.77 -28.41 -13.45
N PHE A 242 -3.87 -27.11 -13.72
CA PHE A 242 -4.00 -26.50 -15.05
C PHE A 242 -3.02 -25.33 -15.19
#